data_AF-W6N4Y6-F1
#
_entry.id   AF-W6N4Y6-F1
#
_cell.length_a   1.000
_cell.length_b   1.000
_cell.length_c   1.000
_cell.angle_alpha   90.00
_cell.angle_beta   90.00
_cell.angle_gamma   90.00
#
_symmetry.space_group_name_H-M   'P 1'
#
loop_
_entity.id
_entity.type
_entity.pdbx_description
1 polymer ?
#
loop_
_entity_poly.entity_id
_entity_poly.type
_entity_poly.pdbx_seq_one_letter_code
_entity_poly.pdbx_strand_id
1 'polypeptide(L)'
;MNKRPRLMCICFSVIPIVIISIVYFFLSYTKSINNYNFIICLAIISVICIIISFGIGKPINQDVKNISCIEDNLINVNDSMDSKQPQSVNNIFNISKTIVSSANEVASSIQNISKDTNLQCDEIVNVVTLIEDLKNKVDLIEQKLLMISKNTKHSTLNAKEGEDKIYELIKYIVNIKGSFDIVMNKINSLSSTVSEIGKITDVISGISQQTNLLALNASIEAARAGENGKGFTVVANEVRKLAEKSKDSSERVANLVTSIIDETKDVIDNSNAVGSLLENQAEVANDTIISFEDIINSITTVPNLIDKAKKSFNETLSDNSEILERIEKISRDSQFISSSSSEIAAASQKLSNLSSGISNEIKSLIKE
;
A
#
# COMPACT_ATOMS: atom_id res chain seq x y z
N MET A 1 72.22 29.40 -10.14
CA MET A 1 71.12 29.47 -11.12
C MET A 1 69.79 29.27 -10.39
N ASN A 2 69.06 30.35 -10.12
CA ASN A 2 67.90 30.35 -9.21
C ASN A 2 66.59 30.39 -10.02
N LYS A 3 65.94 29.23 -10.26
CA LYS A 3 64.65 29.12 -10.99
C LYS A 3 63.48 28.61 -10.14
N ARG A 4 63.69 28.19 -8.87
CA ARG A 4 62.63 27.66 -8.01
C ARG A 4 61.62 28.68 -7.43
N PRO A 5 61.98 29.93 -7.05
CA PRO A 5 60.99 30.84 -6.46
C PRO A 5 60.01 31.44 -7.48
N ARG A 6 60.34 31.43 -8.78
CA ARG A 6 59.45 31.93 -9.85
C ARG A 6 58.35 30.92 -10.24
N LEU A 7 58.60 29.61 -10.15
CA LEU A 7 57.55 28.60 -10.43
C LEU A 7 56.47 28.57 -9.33
N MET A 8 56.85 28.72 -8.07
CA MET A 8 55.90 28.68 -6.95
C MET A 8 54.94 29.87 -6.92
N CYS A 9 55.41 31.08 -7.26
CA CYS A 9 54.55 32.26 -7.39
C CYS A 9 53.59 32.16 -8.59
N ILE A 10 53.99 31.51 -9.68
CA ILE A 10 53.13 31.26 -10.85
C ILE A 10 52.04 30.24 -10.49
N CYS A 11 52.35 29.17 -9.75
CA CYS A 11 51.34 28.21 -9.29
C CYS A 11 50.32 28.82 -8.32
N PHE A 12 50.73 29.69 -7.38
CA PHE A 12 49.79 30.29 -6.42
C PHE A 12 48.92 31.42 -7.00
N SER A 13 49.37 32.11 -8.06
CA SER A 13 48.61 33.21 -8.68
C SER A 13 47.81 32.78 -9.91
N VAL A 14 48.32 31.84 -10.73
CA VAL A 14 47.69 31.49 -12.01
C VAL A 14 46.65 30.39 -11.86
N ILE A 15 46.83 29.44 -10.95
CA ILE A 15 45.87 28.33 -10.74
C ILE A 15 44.49 28.83 -10.27
N PRO A 16 44.38 29.77 -9.31
CA PRO A 16 43.07 30.31 -8.92
C PRO A 16 42.40 31.10 -10.05
N ILE A 17 43.17 31.84 -10.85
CA ILE A 17 42.64 32.63 -11.97
C ILE A 17 42.14 31.72 -13.10
N VAL A 18 42.83 30.61 -13.36
CA VAL A 18 42.40 29.58 -14.32
C VAL A 18 41.15 28.87 -13.83
N ILE A 19 41.06 28.53 -12.54
CA ILE A 19 39.85 27.94 -11.94
C ILE A 19 38.67 28.92 -11.99
N ILE A 20 38.89 30.20 -11.66
CA ILE A 20 37.84 31.24 -11.74
C ILE A 20 37.38 31.46 -13.18
N SER A 21 38.30 31.49 -14.15
CA SER A 21 37.94 31.59 -15.58
C SER A 21 37.20 30.37 -16.10
N ILE A 22 37.56 29.15 -15.66
CA ILE A 22 36.85 27.92 -16.01
C ILE A 22 35.44 27.91 -15.39
N VAL A 23 35.32 28.30 -14.13
CA VAL A 23 34.02 28.43 -13.43
C VAL A 23 33.15 29.50 -14.10
N TYR A 24 33.71 30.65 -14.47
CA TYR A 24 32.99 31.71 -15.17
C TYR A 24 32.56 31.29 -16.58
N PHE A 25 33.42 30.57 -17.32
CA PHE A 25 33.10 30.01 -18.63
C PHE A 25 31.95 29.00 -18.53
N PHE A 26 31.96 28.12 -17.52
CA PHE A 26 30.87 27.17 -17.27
C PHE A 26 29.58 27.82 -16.75
N LEU A 27 29.66 28.88 -15.94
CA LEU A 27 28.51 29.69 -15.54
C LEU A 27 27.89 30.45 -16.73
N SER A 28 28.71 30.92 -17.66
CA SER A 28 28.25 31.56 -18.90
C SER A 28 27.60 30.55 -19.86
N TYR A 29 28.06 29.30 -19.87
CA TYR A 29 27.51 28.23 -20.72
C TYR A 29 26.19 27.64 -20.19
N THR A 30 25.94 27.74 -18.88
CA THR A 30 24.77 27.16 -18.19
C THR A 30 23.55 28.07 -18.15
N LYS A 31 23.63 29.30 -18.67
CA LYS A 31 22.45 30.16 -18.91
C LYS A 31 21.42 29.54 -19.89
N SER A 32 21.74 28.37 -20.47
CA SER A 32 20.92 27.62 -21.41
C SER A 32 20.14 26.42 -20.78
N ILE A 33 20.45 25.96 -19.56
CA ILE A 33 19.82 24.74 -19.01
C ILE A 33 19.47 24.91 -17.52
N ASN A 34 18.17 25.07 -17.24
CA ASN A 34 17.57 25.21 -15.92
C ASN A 34 17.52 23.85 -15.17
N ASN A 35 18.65 23.37 -14.64
CA ASN A 35 18.67 22.11 -13.89
C ASN A 35 19.33 22.27 -12.51
N TYR A 36 18.53 22.66 -11.53
CA TYR A 36 18.91 22.87 -10.12
C TYR A 36 19.61 21.64 -9.48
N ASN A 37 19.28 20.43 -9.92
CA ASN A 37 19.89 19.19 -9.44
C ASN A 37 21.39 19.10 -9.77
N PHE A 38 21.83 19.70 -10.89
CA PHE A 38 23.25 19.70 -11.28
C PHE A 38 24.08 20.66 -10.42
N ILE A 39 23.49 21.80 -10.04
CA ILE A 39 24.12 22.80 -9.14
C ILE A 39 24.30 22.21 -7.73
N ILE A 40 23.31 21.46 -7.24
CA ILE A 40 23.37 20.79 -5.93
C ILE A 40 24.45 19.70 -5.94
N CYS A 41 24.55 18.90 -7.00
CA CYS A 41 25.63 17.90 -7.12
C CYS A 41 27.03 18.55 -7.15
N LEU A 42 27.22 19.65 -7.88
CA LEU A 42 28.50 20.38 -7.90
C LEU A 42 28.84 21.00 -6.54
N ALA A 43 27.85 21.53 -5.81
CA ALA A 43 28.03 22.05 -4.46
C ALA A 43 28.44 20.94 -3.49
N ILE A 44 27.78 19.77 -3.54
CA ILE A 44 28.12 18.61 -2.71
C ILE A 44 29.53 18.08 -3.04
N ILE A 45 29.89 17.99 -4.31
CA ILE A 45 31.24 17.60 -4.73
C ILE A 45 32.27 18.60 -4.24
N SER A 46 32.00 19.92 -4.32
CA SER A 46 32.91 20.95 -3.81
C SER A 46 33.10 20.87 -2.29
N VAL A 47 32.03 20.60 -1.54
CA VAL A 47 32.06 20.46 -0.09
C VAL A 47 32.77 19.18 0.31
N ILE A 48 32.54 18.07 -0.39
CA ILE A 48 33.29 16.82 -0.20
C ILE A 48 34.77 17.01 -0.54
N CYS A 49 35.11 17.72 -1.61
CA CYS A 49 36.50 18.06 -1.95
C CYS A 49 37.16 18.96 -0.90
N ILE A 50 36.40 19.91 -0.32
CA ILE A 50 36.85 20.75 0.79
C ILE A 50 37.05 19.88 2.05
N ILE A 51 36.10 19.02 2.40
CA ILE A 51 36.19 18.11 3.57
C ILE A 51 37.32 17.11 3.41
N ILE A 52 37.55 16.55 2.22
CA ILE A 52 38.70 15.67 1.95
C ILE A 52 40.00 16.47 2.01
N SER A 53 40.05 17.68 1.44
CA SER A 53 41.23 18.57 1.52
C SER A 53 41.53 19.04 2.96
N PHE A 54 40.50 19.17 3.81
CA PHE A 54 40.63 19.72 5.17
C PHE A 54 40.69 18.64 6.26
N GLY A 55 40.07 17.47 6.05
CA GLY A 55 39.93 16.38 7.03
C GLY A 55 40.92 15.24 6.81
N ILE A 56 41.26 14.92 5.56
CA ILE A 56 42.30 13.94 5.20
C ILE A 56 43.58 14.69 4.76
N GLY A 57 43.42 15.77 4.01
CA GLY A 57 44.52 16.59 3.51
C GLY A 57 45.27 17.36 4.59
N LYS A 58 44.64 17.80 5.69
CA LYS A 58 45.41 18.44 6.78
C LYS A 58 46.30 17.47 7.54
N PRO A 59 45.84 16.33 8.08
CA PRO A 59 46.72 15.40 8.77
C PRO A 59 47.77 14.81 7.82
N ILE A 60 47.41 14.40 6.59
CA ILE A 60 48.39 13.85 5.64
C ILE A 60 49.37 14.92 5.16
N ASN A 61 48.95 16.17 4.91
CA ASN A 61 49.88 17.23 4.52
C ASN A 61 50.71 17.73 5.71
N GLN A 62 50.21 17.62 6.95
CA GLN A 62 51.00 17.83 8.17
C GLN A 62 52.01 16.71 8.34
N ASP A 63 51.65 15.45 8.08
CA ASP A 63 52.52 14.29 8.15
C ASP A 63 53.56 14.29 7.02
N VAL A 64 53.19 14.66 5.79
CA VAL A 64 54.12 14.87 4.66
C VAL A 64 55.04 16.05 4.90
N LYS A 65 54.56 17.13 5.54
CA LYS A 65 55.39 18.27 5.92
C LYS A 65 56.29 17.97 7.12
N ASN A 66 55.85 17.10 8.03
CA ASN A 66 56.68 16.58 9.11
C ASN A 66 57.73 15.61 8.56
N ILE A 67 57.40 14.79 7.56
CA ILE A 67 58.35 13.92 6.84
C ILE A 67 59.33 14.75 6.01
N SER A 68 58.90 15.80 5.30
CA SER A 68 59.81 16.69 4.57
C SER A 68 60.69 17.49 5.53
N CYS A 69 60.17 17.87 6.70
CA CYS A 69 60.95 18.48 7.78
C CYS A 69 61.97 17.49 8.35
N ILE A 70 61.62 16.20 8.47
CA ILE A 70 62.57 15.14 8.83
C ILE A 70 63.64 14.97 7.75
N GLU A 71 63.28 14.99 6.46
CA GLU A 71 64.23 14.89 5.33
C GLU A 71 65.17 16.09 5.26
N ASP A 72 64.65 17.32 5.40
CA ASP A 72 65.44 18.56 5.45
C ASP A 72 66.34 18.62 6.69
N ASN A 73 65.88 18.09 7.84
CA ASN A 73 66.69 18.00 9.05
C ASN A 73 67.77 16.92 8.95
N LEU A 74 67.52 15.80 8.28
CA LEU A 74 68.53 14.75 8.03
C LEU A 74 69.63 15.24 7.07
N ILE A 75 69.28 16.02 6.05
CA ILE A 75 70.25 16.65 5.13
C ILE A 75 71.09 17.70 5.87
N ASN A 76 70.49 18.51 6.75
CA ASN A 76 71.23 19.50 7.56
C ASN A 76 72.16 18.85 8.61
N VAL A 77 71.81 17.68 9.14
CA VAL A 77 72.70 16.90 10.04
C VAL A 77 73.96 16.46 9.29
N ASN A 78 73.85 16.10 8.01
CA ASN A 78 74.98 15.69 7.19
C ASN A 78 75.94 16.86 6.87
N ASP A 79 75.41 18.07 6.64
CA ASP A 79 76.22 19.27 6.36
C ASP A 79 76.84 19.91 7.63
N SER A 80 76.27 19.65 8.82
CA SER A 80 76.74 20.24 10.08
C SER A 80 77.81 19.41 10.81
N MET A 81 78.13 18.19 10.35
CA MET A 81 79.22 17.38 10.92
C MET A 81 80.64 17.88 10.58
N ASP A 82 80.80 18.77 9.58
CA ASP A 82 82.13 19.25 9.14
C ASP A 82 82.65 20.50 9.88
N SER A 83 81.88 21.12 10.77
CA SER A 83 82.33 22.31 11.52
C SER A 83 82.12 22.20 13.03
N LYS A 84 83.21 22.07 13.79
CA LYS A 84 83.26 22.08 15.27
C LYS A 84 82.87 23.44 15.86
N GLN A 85 81.60 23.86 15.77
CA GLN A 85 81.08 25.06 16.45
C GLN A 85 80.05 24.71 17.55
N PRO A 86 80.11 25.34 18.74
CA PRO A 86 79.17 25.10 19.86
C PRO A 86 77.69 25.34 19.52
N GLN A 87 77.40 26.24 18.56
CA GLN A 87 76.04 26.51 18.08
C GLN A 87 75.43 25.32 17.32
N SER A 88 76.23 24.59 16.55
CA SER A 88 75.77 23.42 15.79
C SER A 88 75.37 22.27 16.72
N VAL A 89 76.12 22.05 17.80
CA VAL A 89 75.85 20.99 18.80
C VAL A 89 74.52 21.24 19.55
N ASN A 90 74.27 22.49 19.95
CA ASN A 90 73.02 22.86 20.61
C ASN A 90 71.80 22.80 19.66
N ASN A 91 71.99 23.10 18.37
CA ASN A 91 70.96 22.95 17.35
C ASN A 91 70.57 21.47 17.15
N ILE A 92 71.55 20.56 17.05
CA ILE A 92 71.28 19.12 16.89
C ILE A 92 70.57 18.56 18.13
N PHE A 93 70.95 19.01 19.34
CA PHE A 93 70.24 18.65 20.58
C PHE A 93 68.76 19.05 20.56
N ASN A 94 68.44 20.28 20.14
CA ASN A 94 67.06 20.76 20.04
C ASN A 94 66.26 20.05 18.94
N ILE A 95 66.89 19.75 17.81
CA ILE A 95 66.29 18.96 16.72
C ILE A 95 65.96 17.55 17.20
N SER A 96 66.90 16.89 17.89
CA SER A 96 66.69 15.56 18.46
C SER A 96 65.51 15.53 19.45
N LYS A 97 65.42 16.51 20.35
CA LYS A 97 64.28 16.65 21.28
C LYS A 97 62.95 16.85 20.53
N THR A 98 62.96 17.60 19.43
CA THR A 98 61.79 17.82 18.58
C THR A 98 61.36 16.51 17.90
N ILE A 99 62.32 15.74 17.37
CA ILE A 99 62.07 14.41 16.77
C ILE A 99 61.45 13.44 17.78
N VAL A 100 61.93 13.42 19.04
CA VAL A 100 61.33 12.58 20.10
C VAL A 100 59.86 12.97 20.32
N SER A 101 59.57 14.28 20.41
CA SER A 101 58.19 14.77 20.59
C SER A 101 57.29 14.37 19.42
N SER A 102 57.74 14.60 18.18
CA SER A 102 56.98 14.25 16.98
C SER A 102 56.78 12.74 16.84
N ALA A 103 57.80 11.93 17.15
CA ALA A 103 57.69 10.47 17.11
C ALA A 103 56.64 9.96 18.13
N ASN A 104 56.60 10.55 19.33
CA ASN A 104 55.59 10.20 20.33
C ASN A 104 54.17 10.65 19.91
N GLU A 105 54.05 11.79 19.24
CA GLU A 105 52.77 12.30 18.70
C GLU A 105 52.24 11.41 17.57
N VAL A 106 53.11 10.96 16.66
CA VAL A 106 52.77 9.97 15.62
C VAL A 106 52.36 8.65 16.26
N ALA A 107 53.11 8.15 17.25
CA ALA A 107 52.77 6.92 17.95
C ALA A 107 51.39 6.98 18.63
N SER A 108 51.06 8.11 19.28
CA SER A 108 49.74 8.32 19.88
C SER A 108 48.63 8.39 18.85
N SER A 109 48.87 9.05 17.71
CA SER A 109 47.88 9.16 16.63
C SER A 109 47.58 7.78 15.99
N ILE A 110 48.62 6.97 15.82
CA ILE A 110 48.52 5.61 15.30
C ILE A 110 47.80 4.67 16.27
N GLN A 111 47.96 4.85 17.59
CA GLN A 111 47.15 4.12 18.57
C GLN A 111 45.66 4.44 18.44
N ASN A 112 45.30 5.70 18.21
CA ASN A 112 43.91 6.09 17.96
C ASN A 112 43.38 5.48 16.66
N ILE A 113 44.16 5.52 15.57
CA ILE A 113 43.79 4.88 14.30
C ILE A 113 43.55 3.38 14.50
N SER A 114 44.46 2.68 15.18
CA SER A 114 44.30 1.24 15.45
C SER A 114 43.04 0.93 16.26
N LYS A 115 42.72 1.77 17.25
CA LYS A 115 41.48 1.64 18.03
C LYS A 115 40.23 1.83 17.15
N ASP A 116 40.21 2.88 16.32
CA ASP A 116 39.08 3.18 15.44
C ASP A 116 38.91 2.10 14.35
N THR A 117 40.01 1.56 13.82
CA THR A 117 39.99 0.42 12.90
C THR A 117 39.37 -0.83 13.54
N ASN A 118 39.66 -1.11 14.82
CA ASN A 118 39.04 -2.24 15.51
C ASN A 118 37.52 -2.04 15.69
N LEU A 119 37.10 -0.84 16.07
CA LEU A 119 35.66 -0.50 16.15
C LEU A 119 34.98 -0.64 14.79
N GLN A 120 35.66 -0.25 13.71
CA GLN A 120 35.15 -0.39 12.35
C GLN A 120 34.97 -1.88 11.96
N CYS A 121 35.89 -2.76 12.36
CA CYS A 121 35.73 -4.20 12.16
C CYS A 121 34.51 -4.77 12.88
N ASP A 122 34.23 -4.32 14.11
CA ASP A 122 33.04 -4.73 14.86
C ASP A 122 31.75 -4.26 14.16
N GLU A 123 31.72 -3.02 13.68
CA GLU A 123 30.57 -2.49 12.93
C GLU A 123 30.33 -3.24 11.60
N ILE A 124 31.39 -3.66 10.91
CA ILE A 124 31.28 -4.49 9.69
C ILE A 124 30.51 -5.78 9.98
N VAL A 125 30.81 -6.47 11.08
CA VAL A 125 30.11 -7.71 11.47
C VAL A 125 28.62 -7.45 11.72
N ASN A 126 28.29 -6.32 12.36
CA ASN A 126 26.91 -5.92 12.58
C ASN A 126 26.17 -5.68 11.25
N VAL A 127 26.80 -4.98 10.30
CA VAL A 127 26.18 -4.71 9.00
C VAL A 127 25.94 -6.01 8.21
N VAL A 128 26.89 -6.94 8.21
CA VAL A 128 26.69 -8.26 7.58
C VAL A 128 25.49 -8.99 8.18
N THR A 129 25.39 -9.00 9.50
CA THR A 129 24.25 -9.62 10.21
C THR A 129 22.92 -8.98 9.83
N LEU A 130 22.87 -7.65 9.69
CA LEU A 130 21.67 -6.92 9.26
C LEU A 130 21.27 -7.27 7.81
N ILE A 131 22.24 -7.48 6.92
CA ILE A 131 21.97 -7.89 5.53
C ILE A 131 21.42 -9.32 5.47
N GLU A 132 21.95 -10.22 6.30
CA GLU A 132 21.41 -11.59 6.41
C GLU A 132 19.97 -11.60 6.94
N ASP A 133 19.68 -10.80 7.97
CA ASP A 133 18.32 -10.66 8.50
C ASP A 133 17.37 -10.03 7.46
N LEU A 134 17.85 -9.06 6.68
CA LEU A 134 17.07 -8.46 5.59
C LEU A 134 16.71 -9.51 4.53
N LYS A 135 17.65 -10.38 4.13
CA LYS A 135 17.38 -11.49 3.22
C LYS A 135 16.29 -12.42 3.74
N ASN A 136 16.39 -12.83 5.02
CA ASN A 136 15.38 -13.69 5.65
C ASN A 136 13.99 -13.03 5.69
N LYS A 137 13.94 -11.72 5.93
CA LYS A 137 12.69 -10.94 5.90
C LYS A 137 12.09 -10.86 4.50
N VAL A 138 12.91 -10.69 3.47
CA VAL A 138 12.45 -10.72 2.07
C VAL A 138 11.83 -12.09 1.74
N ASP A 139 12.51 -13.19 2.07
CA ASP A 139 11.99 -14.55 1.86
C ASP A 139 10.63 -14.77 2.56
N LEU A 140 10.49 -14.28 3.79
CA LEU A 140 9.22 -14.33 4.53
C LEU A 140 8.11 -13.53 3.83
N ILE A 141 8.43 -12.36 3.28
CA ILE A 141 7.45 -11.55 2.55
C ILE A 141 7.06 -12.25 1.24
N GLU A 142 7.98 -12.88 0.53
CA GLU A 142 7.65 -13.66 -0.67
C GLU A 142 6.65 -14.79 -0.37
N GLN A 143 6.84 -15.52 0.74
CA GLN A 143 5.88 -16.54 1.18
C GLN A 143 4.49 -15.93 1.48
N LYS A 144 4.45 -14.76 2.13
CA LYS A 144 3.19 -14.04 2.36
C LYS A 144 2.52 -13.59 1.05
N LEU A 145 3.29 -13.15 0.06
CA LEU A 145 2.76 -12.80 -1.26
C LEU A 145 2.15 -14.01 -1.98
N LEU A 146 2.72 -15.21 -1.84
CA LEU A 146 2.11 -16.44 -2.37
C LEU A 146 0.76 -16.74 -1.69
N MET A 147 0.68 -16.55 -0.38
CA MET A 147 -0.59 -16.71 0.36
C MET A 147 -1.63 -15.68 -0.07
N ILE A 148 -1.23 -14.42 -0.26
CA ILE A 148 -2.11 -13.37 -0.80
C ILE A 148 -2.60 -13.75 -2.20
N SER A 149 -1.72 -14.23 -3.09
CA SER A 149 -2.10 -14.69 -4.44
C SER A 149 -3.15 -15.82 -4.38
N LYS A 150 -2.95 -16.80 -3.51
CA LYS A 150 -3.91 -17.90 -3.31
C LYS A 150 -5.25 -17.39 -2.79
N ASN A 151 -5.25 -16.53 -1.78
CA ASN A 151 -6.46 -15.96 -1.18
C ASN A 151 -7.22 -15.07 -2.17
N THR A 152 -6.50 -14.31 -3.00
CA THR A 152 -7.04 -13.49 -4.09
C THR A 152 -7.78 -14.38 -5.08
N LYS A 153 -7.16 -15.48 -5.54
CA LYS A 153 -7.79 -16.44 -6.45
C LYS A 153 -9.04 -17.07 -5.84
N HIS A 154 -8.98 -17.45 -4.57
CA HIS A 154 -10.15 -18.01 -3.87
C HIS A 154 -11.28 -16.97 -3.73
N SER A 155 -10.94 -15.71 -3.43
CA SER A 155 -11.91 -14.62 -3.34
C SER A 155 -12.59 -14.33 -4.68
N THR A 156 -11.84 -14.38 -5.79
CA THR A 156 -12.43 -14.28 -7.15
C THR A 156 -13.44 -15.39 -7.41
N LEU A 157 -13.10 -16.64 -7.05
CA LEU A 157 -14.03 -17.77 -7.23
C LEU A 157 -15.30 -17.59 -6.39
N ASN A 158 -15.16 -17.20 -5.12
CA ASN A 158 -16.31 -16.98 -4.24
C ASN A 158 -17.19 -15.82 -4.72
N ALA A 159 -16.58 -14.74 -5.24
CA ALA A 159 -17.32 -13.63 -5.82
C ALA A 159 -18.09 -14.06 -7.08
N LYS A 160 -17.48 -14.87 -7.95
CA LYS A 160 -18.14 -15.41 -9.15
C LYS A 160 -19.28 -16.36 -8.79
N GLU A 161 -19.09 -17.24 -7.81
CA GLU A 161 -20.16 -18.11 -7.31
C GLU A 161 -21.30 -17.30 -6.68
N GLY A 162 -20.99 -16.20 -5.99
CA GLY A 162 -21.98 -15.26 -5.47
C GLY A 162 -22.79 -14.59 -6.58
N GLU A 163 -22.12 -14.10 -7.61
CA GLU A 163 -22.73 -13.52 -8.82
C GLU A 163 -23.68 -14.53 -9.49
N ASP A 164 -23.23 -15.76 -9.73
CA ASP A 164 -24.03 -16.83 -10.34
C ASP A 164 -25.30 -17.15 -9.52
N LYS A 165 -25.19 -17.20 -8.19
CA LYS A 165 -26.34 -17.40 -7.29
C LYS A 165 -27.36 -16.26 -7.37
N ILE A 166 -26.91 -15.03 -7.55
CA ILE A 166 -27.81 -13.87 -7.71
C ILE A 166 -28.50 -13.90 -9.08
N TYR A 167 -27.80 -14.32 -10.15
CA TYR A 167 -28.46 -14.58 -11.44
C TYR A 167 -29.57 -15.63 -11.32
N GLU A 168 -29.32 -16.70 -10.56
CA GLU A 168 -30.35 -17.71 -10.28
C GLU A 168 -31.53 -17.12 -9.48
N LEU A 169 -31.26 -16.27 -8.48
CA LEU A 169 -32.28 -15.56 -7.72
C LEU A 169 -33.17 -14.69 -8.61
N ILE A 170 -32.59 -13.92 -9.53
CA ILE A 170 -33.34 -13.10 -10.50
C ILE A 170 -34.26 -13.98 -11.35
N LYS A 171 -33.77 -15.15 -11.80
CA LYS A 171 -34.59 -16.11 -12.55
C LYS A 171 -35.78 -16.59 -11.72
N TYR A 172 -35.60 -16.88 -10.43
CA TYR A 172 -36.71 -17.23 -9.54
C TYR A 172 -37.70 -16.08 -9.36
N ILE A 173 -37.24 -14.84 -9.20
CA ILE A 173 -38.10 -13.66 -9.09
C ILE A 173 -38.98 -13.52 -10.35
N VAL A 174 -38.40 -13.67 -11.54
CA VAL A 174 -39.15 -13.64 -12.81
C VAL A 174 -40.19 -14.75 -12.88
N ASN A 175 -39.85 -15.97 -12.47
CA ASN A 175 -40.79 -17.09 -12.45
C ASN A 175 -41.93 -16.87 -11.43
N ILE A 176 -41.64 -16.28 -10.27
CA ILE A 176 -42.64 -15.94 -9.26
C ILE A 176 -43.58 -14.86 -9.80
N LYS A 177 -43.04 -13.82 -10.45
CA LYS A 177 -43.85 -12.78 -11.11
C LYS A 177 -44.82 -13.38 -12.13
N GLY A 178 -44.32 -14.23 -13.03
CA GLY A 178 -45.17 -14.91 -14.01
C GLY A 178 -46.24 -15.82 -13.38
N SER A 179 -45.93 -16.47 -12.24
CA SER A 179 -46.91 -17.28 -11.50
C SER A 179 -47.99 -16.40 -10.87
N PHE A 180 -47.62 -15.24 -10.33
CA PHE A 180 -48.56 -14.24 -9.80
C PHE A 180 -49.48 -13.68 -10.88
N ASP A 181 -48.95 -13.40 -12.08
CA ASP A 181 -49.76 -12.93 -13.21
C ASP A 181 -50.84 -13.97 -13.60
N ILE A 182 -50.51 -15.26 -13.56
CA ILE A 182 -51.48 -16.33 -13.79
C ILE A 182 -52.57 -16.34 -12.71
N VAL A 183 -52.18 -16.21 -11.43
CA VAL A 183 -53.14 -16.13 -10.30
C VAL A 183 -54.06 -14.92 -10.46
N MET A 184 -53.52 -13.75 -10.79
CA MET A 184 -54.29 -12.53 -11.01
C MET A 184 -55.31 -12.70 -12.15
N ASN A 185 -54.92 -13.32 -13.26
CA ASN A 185 -55.84 -13.61 -14.36
C ASN A 185 -56.98 -14.56 -13.94
N LYS A 186 -56.69 -15.56 -13.11
CA LYS A 186 -57.71 -16.49 -12.59
C LYS A 186 -58.68 -15.80 -11.62
N ILE A 187 -58.17 -14.92 -10.76
CA ILE A 187 -58.97 -14.15 -9.81
C ILE A 187 -59.87 -13.15 -10.55
N ASN A 188 -59.36 -12.46 -11.56
CA ASN A 188 -60.18 -11.58 -12.41
C ASN A 188 -61.30 -12.35 -13.12
N SER A 189 -61.00 -13.56 -13.61
CA SER A 189 -62.02 -14.44 -14.21
C SER A 189 -63.07 -14.85 -13.18
N LEU A 190 -62.67 -15.22 -11.96
CA LEU A 190 -63.58 -15.56 -10.86
C LEU A 190 -64.48 -14.38 -10.51
N SER A 191 -63.93 -13.18 -10.38
CA SER A 191 -64.68 -11.95 -10.11
C SER A 191 -65.77 -11.72 -11.17
N SER A 192 -65.44 -11.91 -12.45
CA SER A 192 -66.41 -11.81 -13.55
C SER A 192 -67.53 -12.86 -13.45
N THR A 193 -67.18 -14.12 -13.19
CA THR A 193 -68.17 -15.20 -13.04
C THR A 193 -69.08 -14.98 -11.84
N VAL A 194 -68.53 -14.55 -10.70
CA VAL A 194 -69.30 -14.27 -9.49
C VAL A 194 -70.24 -13.08 -9.69
N SER A 195 -69.80 -12.04 -10.42
CA SER A 195 -70.66 -10.93 -10.81
C SER A 195 -71.84 -11.38 -11.68
N GLU A 196 -71.62 -12.33 -12.59
CA GLU A 196 -72.69 -12.90 -13.41
C GLU A 196 -73.68 -13.72 -12.58
N ILE A 197 -73.21 -14.51 -11.60
CA ILE A 197 -74.06 -15.22 -10.64
C ILE A 197 -74.92 -14.22 -9.84
N GLY A 198 -74.35 -13.09 -9.44
CA GLY A 198 -75.09 -12.00 -8.78
C GLY A 198 -76.28 -11.53 -9.61
N LYS A 199 -76.06 -11.22 -10.90
CA LYS A 199 -77.13 -10.81 -11.83
C LYS A 199 -78.21 -11.87 -12.00
N ILE A 200 -77.84 -13.15 -12.09
CA ILE A 200 -78.80 -14.25 -12.18
C ILE A 200 -79.63 -14.35 -10.89
N THR A 201 -78.97 -14.19 -9.74
CA THR A 201 -79.61 -14.24 -8.42
C THR A 201 -80.64 -13.11 -8.27
N ASP A 202 -80.33 -11.90 -8.74
CA ASP A 202 -81.27 -10.77 -8.79
C ASP A 202 -82.51 -11.08 -9.65
N VAL A 203 -82.31 -11.72 -10.81
CA VAL A 203 -83.41 -12.15 -11.69
C VAL A 203 -84.29 -13.20 -11.00
N ILE A 204 -83.71 -14.20 -10.33
CA ILE A 204 -84.47 -15.23 -9.60
C ILE A 204 -85.26 -14.61 -8.45
N SER A 205 -84.66 -13.65 -7.72
CA SER A 205 -85.35 -12.89 -6.67
C SER A 205 -86.56 -12.14 -7.25
N GLY A 206 -86.38 -11.47 -8.39
CA GLY A 206 -87.47 -10.80 -9.12
C GLY A 206 -88.59 -11.74 -9.58
N ILE A 207 -88.25 -12.90 -10.15
CA ILE A 207 -89.21 -13.94 -10.56
C ILE A 207 -89.95 -14.48 -9.34
N SER A 208 -89.25 -14.75 -8.23
CA SER A 208 -89.86 -15.24 -6.99
C SER A 208 -90.85 -14.22 -6.44
N GLN A 209 -90.52 -12.93 -6.49
CA GLN A 209 -91.40 -11.86 -6.03
C GLN A 209 -92.64 -11.70 -6.92
N GLN A 210 -92.50 -11.79 -8.24
CA GLN A 210 -93.64 -11.81 -9.17
C GLN A 210 -94.52 -13.05 -8.98
N THR A 211 -93.91 -14.23 -8.80
CA THR A 211 -94.63 -15.49 -8.56
C THR A 211 -95.41 -15.45 -7.26
N ASN A 212 -94.83 -14.86 -6.19
CA ASN A 212 -95.52 -14.64 -4.92
C ASN A 212 -96.76 -13.75 -5.10
N LEU A 213 -96.65 -12.68 -5.88
CA LEU A 213 -97.74 -11.77 -6.22
C LEU A 213 -98.84 -12.46 -7.06
N LEU A 214 -98.46 -13.24 -8.06
CA LEU A 214 -99.38 -14.04 -8.88
C LEU A 214 -100.13 -15.08 -8.04
N ALA A 215 -99.42 -15.80 -7.17
CA ALA A 215 -99.98 -16.79 -6.27
C ALA A 215 -100.94 -16.15 -5.25
N LEU A 216 -100.61 -14.95 -4.74
CA LEU A 216 -101.51 -14.19 -3.88
C LEU A 216 -102.81 -13.82 -4.61
N ASN A 217 -102.71 -13.27 -5.83
CA ASN A 217 -103.88 -12.93 -6.64
C ASN A 217 -104.73 -14.16 -6.96
N ALA A 218 -104.10 -15.30 -7.28
CA ALA A 218 -104.80 -16.56 -7.51
C ALA A 218 -105.50 -17.09 -6.25
N SER A 219 -104.88 -16.95 -5.07
CA SER A 219 -105.49 -17.35 -3.79
C SER A 219 -106.71 -16.48 -3.45
N ILE A 220 -106.63 -15.17 -3.74
CA ILE A 220 -107.77 -14.24 -3.60
C ILE A 220 -108.92 -14.63 -4.52
N GLU A 221 -108.66 -14.90 -5.80
CA GLU A 221 -109.71 -15.22 -6.77
C GLU A 221 -110.30 -16.62 -6.52
N ALA A 222 -109.49 -17.58 -6.06
CA ALA A 222 -109.95 -18.89 -5.62
C ALA A 222 -110.85 -18.81 -4.38
N ALA A 223 -110.53 -17.94 -3.41
CA ALA A 223 -111.42 -17.67 -2.28
C ALA A 223 -112.74 -17.03 -2.73
N ARG A 224 -112.69 -16.18 -3.78
CA ARG A 224 -113.85 -15.51 -4.37
C ARG A 224 -114.82 -16.47 -5.07
N ALA A 225 -114.31 -17.57 -5.63
CA ALA A 225 -115.10 -18.64 -6.24
C ALA A 225 -115.82 -19.56 -5.22
N GLY A 226 -115.64 -19.34 -3.92
CA GLY A 226 -116.33 -20.09 -2.86
C GLY A 226 -115.97 -21.57 -2.82
N GLU A 227 -116.96 -22.46 -2.71
CA GLU A 227 -116.72 -23.91 -2.60
C GLU A 227 -115.99 -24.50 -3.82
N ASN A 228 -116.26 -23.98 -5.01
CA ASN A 228 -115.63 -24.45 -6.26
C ASN A 228 -114.14 -24.09 -6.36
N GLY A 229 -113.66 -23.12 -5.55
CA GLY A 229 -112.28 -22.66 -5.54
C GLY A 229 -111.40 -23.22 -4.42
N LYS A 230 -111.93 -24.08 -3.54
CA LYS A 230 -111.18 -24.65 -2.39
C LYS A 230 -109.89 -25.36 -2.83
N GLY A 231 -109.93 -26.17 -3.88
CA GLY A 231 -108.74 -26.87 -4.42
C GLY A 231 -107.70 -25.90 -4.99
N PHE A 232 -108.12 -24.88 -5.72
CA PHE A 232 -107.24 -23.85 -6.27
C PHE A 232 -106.59 -22.98 -5.17
N THR A 233 -107.30 -22.72 -4.07
CA THR A 233 -106.77 -21.95 -2.93
C THR A 233 -105.58 -22.68 -2.28
N VAL A 234 -105.68 -24.01 -2.13
CA VAL A 234 -104.58 -24.82 -1.57
C VAL A 234 -103.34 -24.75 -2.47
N VAL A 235 -103.52 -24.92 -3.79
CA VAL A 235 -102.42 -24.83 -4.76
C VAL A 235 -101.80 -23.44 -4.75
N ALA A 236 -102.60 -22.38 -4.77
CA ALA A 236 -102.12 -21.00 -4.76
C ALA A 236 -101.30 -20.70 -3.49
N ASN A 237 -101.73 -21.17 -2.32
CA ASN A 237 -100.97 -21.00 -1.08
C ASN A 237 -99.65 -21.80 -1.07
N GLU A 238 -99.61 -22.98 -1.68
CA GLU A 238 -98.39 -23.77 -1.79
C GLU A 238 -97.39 -23.11 -2.77
N VAL A 239 -97.86 -22.59 -3.90
CA VAL A 239 -97.04 -21.79 -4.83
C VAL A 239 -96.50 -20.54 -4.14
N ARG A 240 -97.33 -19.86 -3.31
CA ARG A 240 -96.92 -18.69 -2.53
C ARG A 240 -95.77 -19.03 -1.58
N LYS A 241 -95.88 -20.13 -0.82
CA LYS A 241 -94.80 -20.60 0.08
C LYS A 241 -93.52 -20.96 -0.68
N LEU A 242 -93.64 -21.62 -1.84
CA LEU A 242 -92.47 -21.92 -2.69
C LEU A 242 -91.80 -20.64 -3.19
N ALA A 243 -92.58 -19.63 -3.56
CA ALA A 243 -92.07 -18.33 -4.00
C ALA A 243 -91.36 -17.58 -2.87
N GLU A 244 -91.92 -17.54 -1.66
CA GLU A 244 -91.24 -16.98 -0.46
C GLU A 244 -89.93 -17.72 -0.17
N LYS A 245 -89.93 -19.06 -0.19
CA LYS A 245 -88.74 -19.87 0.05
C LYS A 245 -87.66 -19.67 -1.03
N SER A 246 -88.08 -19.47 -2.28
CA SER A 246 -87.18 -19.15 -3.40
C SER A 246 -86.56 -17.76 -3.24
N LYS A 247 -87.33 -16.78 -2.77
CA LYS A 247 -86.83 -15.43 -2.45
C LYS A 247 -85.77 -15.49 -1.33
N ASP A 248 -86.08 -16.12 -0.20
CA ASP A 248 -85.15 -16.26 0.93
C ASP A 248 -83.85 -16.98 0.51
N SER A 249 -83.97 -18.01 -0.33
CA SER A 249 -82.81 -18.72 -0.86
C SER A 249 -81.96 -17.84 -1.78
N SER A 250 -82.59 -17.04 -2.64
CA SER A 250 -81.91 -16.09 -3.52
C SER A 250 -81.19 -15.00 -2.73
N GLU A 251 -81.81 -14.48 -1.67
CA GLU A 251 -81.21 -13.47 -0.80
C GLU A 251 -79.97 -14.02 -0.05
N ARG A 252 -80.04 -15.27 0.40
CA ARG A 252 -78.85 -15.97 0.94
C ARG A 252 -77.74 -16.13 -0.09
N VAL A 253 -78.06 -16.48 -1.33
CA VAL A 253 -77.07 -16.59 -2.41
C VAL A 253 -76.46 -15.21 -2.71
N ALA A 254 -77.26 -14.14 -2.73
CA ALA A 254 -76.77 -12.79 -2.97
C ALA A 254 -75.76 -12.34 -1.89
N ASN A 255 -76.02 -12.67 -0.62
CA ASN A 255 -75.09 -12.38 0.49
C ASN A 255 -73.76 -13.15 0.33
N LEU A 256 -73.82 -14.42 -0.09
CA LEU A 256 -72.63 -15.22 -0.38
C LEU A 256 -71.83 -14.65 -1.56
N VAL A 257 -72.52 -14.27 -2.65
CA VAL A 257 -71.90 -13.64 -3.82
C VAL A 257 -71.19 -12.34 -3.42
N THR A 258 -71.84 -11.50 -2.61
CA THR A 258 -71.25 -10.23 -2.13
C THR A 258 -69.98 -10.50 -1.31
N SER A 259 -70.05 -11.46 -0.38
CA SER A 259 -68.89 -11.85 0.43
C SER A 259 -67.72 -12.34 -0.43
N ILE A 260 -68.00 -13.15 -1.47
CA ILE A 260 -66.97 -13.63 -2.39
C ILE A 260 -66.36 -12.47 -3.21
N ILE A 261 -67.15 -11.48 -3.62
CA ILE A 261 -66.65 -10.30 -4.34
C ILE A 261 -65.69 -9.50 -3.46
N ASP A 262 -66.06 -9.26 -2.20
CA ASP A 262 -65.23 -8.51 -1.24
C ASP A 262 -63.93 -9.25 -0.96
N GLU A 263 -63.98 -10.56 -0.68
CA GLU A 263 -62.78 -11.39 -0.51
C GLU A 263 -61.90 -11.39 -1.76
N THR A 264 -62.50 -11.46 -2.95
CA THR A 264 -61.79 -11.43 -4.24
C THR A 264 -61.05 -10.10 -4.42
N LYS A 265 -61.67 -8.98 -4.03
CA LYS A 265 -61.07 -7.66 -4.10
C LYS A 265 -59.88 -7.53 -3.16
N ASP A 266 -60.01 -8.01 -1.93
CA ASP A 266 -58.90 -8.01 -0.96
C ASP A 266 -57.69 -8.81 -1.49
N VAL A 267 -57.93 -9.95 -2.16
CA VAL A 267 -56.83 -10.73 -2.76
C VAL A 267 -56.17 -9.97 -3.92
N ILE A 268 -56.93 -9.24 -4.75
CA ILE A 268 -56.38 -8.40 -5.83
C ILE A 268 -55.46 -7.32 -5.26
N ASP A 269 -55.93 -6.59 -4.25
CA ASP A 269 -55.18 -5.48 -3.65
C ASP A 269 -53.88 -5.97 -3.00
N ASN A 270 -53.94 -7.08 -2.26
CA ASN A 270 -52.73 -7.71 -1.69
C ASN A 270 -51.77 -8.22 -2.77
N SER A 271 -52.28 -8.78 -3.86
CA SER A 271 -51.44 -9.30 -4.95
C SER A 271 -50.71 -8.19 -5.70
N ASN A 272 -51.34 -7.03 -5.89
CA ASN A 272 -50.69 -5.84 -6.46
C ASN A 272 -49.51 -5.37 -5.59
N ALA A 273 -49.66 -5.38 -4.26
CA ALA A 273 -48.59 -5.05 -3.33
C ALA A 273 -47.41 -6.03 -3.46
N VAL A 274 -47.68 -7.34 -3.62
CA VAL A 274 -46.63 -8.35 -3.86
C VAL A 274 -45.90 -8.09 -5.18
N GLY A 275 -46.61 -7.68 -6.24
CA GLY A 275 -46.00 -7.30 -7.51
C GLY A 275 -44.93 -6.21 -7.36
N SER A 276 -45.23 -5.15 -6.59
CA SER A 276 -44.27 -4.08 -6.30
C SER A 276 -43.07 -4.57 -5.48
N LEU A 277 -43.28 -5.47 -4.52
CA LEU A 277 -42.19 -6.06 -3.73
C LEU A 277 -41.23 -6.88 -4.60
N LEU A 278 -41.75 -7.63 -5.57
CA LEU A 278 -40.93 -8.42 -6.50
C LEU A 278 -40.09 -7.53 -7.43
N GLU A 279 -40.61 -6.37 -7.85
CA GLU A 279 -39.86 -5.40 -8.64
C GLU A 279 -38.71 -4.78 -7.85
N ASN A 280 -38.97 -4.34 -6.62
CA ASN A 280 -37.91 -3.86 -5.73
C ASN A 280 -36.86 -4.95 -5.45
N GLN A 281 -37.28 -6.20 -5.30
CA GLN A 281 -36.35 -7.30 -5.06
C GLN A 281 -35.47 -7.61 -6.28
N ALA A 282 -36.00 -7.44 -7.49
CA ALA A 282 -35.22 -7.54 -8.72
C ALA A 282 -34.16 -6.42 -8.83
N GLU A 283 -34.52 -5.19 -8.44
CA GLU A 283 -33.59 -4.06 -8.41
C GLU A 283 -32.44 -4.31 -7.43
N VAL A 284 -32.74 -4.70 -6.19
CA VAL A 284 -31.72 -5.03 -5.16
C VAL A 284 -30.82 -6.17 -5.61
N ALA A 285 -31.37 -7.20 -6.27
CA ALA A 285 -30.58 -8.29 -6.83
C ALA A 285 -29.62 -7.78 -7.92
N ASN A 286 -30.07 -6.87 -8.79
CA ASN A 286 -29.23 -6.27 -9.82
C ASN A 286 -28.10 -5.41 -9.23
N ASP A 287 -28.38 -4.60 -8.21
CA ASP A 287 -27.35 -3.83 -7.49
C ASP A 287 -26.31 -4.74 -6.81
N THR A 288 -26.74 -5.90 -6.35
CA THR A 288 -25.86 -6.93 -5.79
C THR A 288 -24.91 -7.51 -6.86
N ILE A 289 -25.38 -7.69 -8.11
CA ILE A 289 -24.52 -8.11 -9.23
C ILE A 289 -23.43 -7.07 -9.48
N ILE A 290 -23.80 -5.79 -9.57
CA ILE A 290 -22.84 -4.69 -9.77
C ILE A 290 -21.77 -4.70 -8.66
N SER A 291 -22.21 -4.90 -7.40
CA SER A 291 -21.29 -5.00 -6.27
C SER A 291 -20.30 -6.18 -6.39
N PHE A 292 -20.75 -7.33 -6.89
CA PHE A 292 -19.85 -8.47 -7.16
C PHE A 292 -18.88 -8.19 -8.30
N GLU A 293 -19.32 -7.52 -9.38
CA GLU A 293 -18.44 -7.09 -10.47
C GLU A 293 -17.33 -6.15 -9.98
N ASP A 294 -17.68 -5.17 -9.14
CA ASP A 294 -16.71 -4.25 -8.52
C ASP A 294 -15.70 -4.97 -7.63
N ILE A 295 -16.15 -5.97 -6.86
CA ILE A 295 -15.28 -6.84 -6.06
C ILE A 295 -14.31 -7.59 -6.97
N ILE A 296 -14.80 -8.22 -8.04
CA ILE A 296 -13.97 -8.96 -9.00
C ILE A 296 -12.93 -8.02 -9.63
N ASN A 297 -13.36 -6.86 -10.13
CA ASN A 297 -12.48 -5.87 -10.72
C ASN A 297 -11.38 -5.42 -9.73
N SER A 298 -11.74 -5.14 -8.49
CA SER A 298 -10.78 -4.76 -7.45
C SER A 298 -9.74 -5.86 -7.21
N ILE A 299 -10.18 -7.11 -7.12
CA ILE A 299 -9.32 -8.29 -6.88
C ILE A 299 -8.38 -8.55 -8.07
N THR A 300 -8.81 -8.30 -9.31
CA THR A 300 -7.98 -8.54 -10.51
C THR A 300 -6.72 -7.67 -10.60
N THR A 301 -6.65 -6.57 -9.82
CA THR A 301 -5.46 -5.71 -9.78
C THR A 301 -4.35 -6.25 -8.88
N VAL A 302 -4.70 -7.09 -7.91
CA VAL A 302 -3.77 -7.60 -6.87
C VAL A 302 -2.61 -8.42 -7.45
N PRO A 303 -2.79 -9.31 -8.44
CA PRO A 303 -1.67 -10.04 -9.05
C PRO A 303 -0.57 -9.12 -9.60
N ASN A 304 -0.95 -8.01 -10.24
CA ASN A 304 0.02 -7.04 -10.76
C ASN A 304 0.81 -6.35 -9.63
N LEU A 305 0.16 -6.08 -8.49
CA LEU A 305 0.84 -5.52 -7.32
C LEU A 305 1.84 -6.53 -6.71
N ILE A 306 1.48 -7.82 -6.69
CA ILE A 306 2.37 -8.89 -6.25
C ILE A 306 3.61 -8.97 -7.16
N ASP A 307 3.43 -8.90 -8.48
CA ASP A 307 4.55 -8.96 -9.42
C ASP A 307 5.49 -7.74 -9.29
N LYS A 308 4.92 -6.54 -9.10
CA LYS A 308 5.71 -5.34 -8.80
C LYS A 308 6.50 -5.46 -7.50
N ALA A 309 5.88 -6.00 -6.45
CA ALA A 309 6.55 -6.23 -5.17
C ALA A 309 7.72 -7.21 -5.31
N LYS A 310 7.50 -8.34 -6.00
CA LYS A 310 8.57 -9.32 -6.31
C LYS A 310 9.73 -8.70 -7.06
N LYS A 311 9.45 -7.87 -8.07
CA LYS A 311 10.49 -7.16 -8.82
C LYS A 311 11.33 -6.26 -7.89
N SER A 312 10.66 -5.48 -7.04
CA SER A 312 11.34 -4.60 -6.08
C SER A 312 12.19 -5.38 -5.06
N PHE A 313 11.73 -6.55 -4.62
CA PHE A 313 12.52 -7.42 -3.75
C PHE A 313 13.75 -8.00 -4.44
N ASN A 314 13.64 -8.42 -5.70
CA ASN A 314 14.79 -8.87 -6.48
C ASN A 314 15.83 -7.77 -6.66
N GLU A 315 15.39 -6.53 -6.94
CA GLU A 315 16.27 -5.35 -6.99
C GLU A 315 16.97 -5.13 -5.63
N THR A 316 16.22 -5.20 -4.53
CA THR A 316 16.76 -5.05 -3.16
C THR A 316 17.80 -6.13 -2.83
N LEU A 317 17.56 -7.39 -3.23
CA LEU A 317 18.52 -8.48 -3.03
C LEU A 317 19.79 -8.32 -3.88
N SER A 318 19.65 -7.76 -5.08
CA SER A 318 20.78 -7.39 -5.93
C SER A 318 21.62 -6.29 -5.27
N ASP A 319 20.98 -5.23 -4.77
CA ASP A 319 21.66 -4.12 -4.07
C ASP A 319 22.39 -4.62 -2.82
N ASN A 320 21.78 -5.53 -2.04
CA ASN A 320 22.43 -6.16 -0.89
C ASN A 320 23.70 -6.94 -1.28
N SER A 321 23.70 -7.58 -2.44
CA SER A 321 24.88 -8.30 -2.94
C SER A 321 26.03 -7.33 -3.26
N GLU A 322 25.72 -6.16 -3.84
CA GLU A 322 26.72 -5.10 -4.06
C GLU A 322 27.24 -4.51 -2.74
N ILE A 323 26.36 -4.35 -1.74
CA ILE A 323 26.76 -3.87 -0.41
C ILE A 323 27.73 -4.87 0.24
N LEU A 324 27.48 -6.17 0.14
CA LEU A 324 28.39 -7.20 0.66
C LEU A 324 29.77 -7.12 0.01
N GLU A 325 29.86 -6.94 -1.31
CA GLU A 325 31.15 -6.76 -2.00
C GLU A 325 31.91 -5.52 -1.49
N ARG A 326 31.19 -4.42 -1.25
CA ARG A 326 31.77 -3.19 -0.69
C ARG A 326 32.24 -3.41 0.76
N ILE A 327 31.51 -4.17 1.56
CA ILE A 327 31.90 -4.53 2.93
C ILE A 327 33.16 -5.39 2.94
N GLU A 328 33.27 -6.38 2.05
CA GLU A 328 34.48 -7.19 1.91
C GLU A 328 35.71 -6.34 1.57
N LYS A 329 35.52 -5.31 0.74
CA LYS A 329 36.58 -4.33 0.45
C LYS A 329 36.96 -3.53 1.70
N ILE A 330 35.98 -3.00 2.44
CA ILE A 330 36.24 -2.24 3.68
C ILE A 330 36.94 -3.10 4.74
N SER A 331 36.57 -4.38 4.86
CA SER A 331 37.21 -5.32 5.77
C SER A 331 38.69 -5.53 5.41
N ARG A 332 39.00 -5.74 4.12
CA ARG A 332 40.39 -5.82 3.62
C ARG A 332 41.17 -4.54 3.89
N ASP A 333 40.58 -3.38 3.61
CA ASP A 333 41.21 -2.08 3.86
C ASP A 333 41.48 -1.86 5.36
N SER A 334 40.54 -2.28 6.23
CA SER A 334 40.69 -2.21 7.70
C SER A 334 41.84 -3.10 8.19
N GLN A 335 41.96 -4.32 7.66
CA GLN A 335 43.06 -5.23 7.97
C GLN A 335 44.42 -4.61 7.57
N PHE A 336 44.49 -3.99 6.39
CA PHE A 336 45.68 -3.30 5.89
C PHE A 336 46.05 -2.07 6.73
N ILE A 337 45.06 -1.28 7.17
CA ILE A 337 45.29 -0.14 8.06
C ILE A 337 45.83 -0.62 9.41
N SER A 338 45.31 -1.72 9.96
CA SER A 338 45.77 -2.29 11.22
C SER A 338 47.24 -2.77 11.15
N SER A 339 47.63 -3.46 10.07
CA SER A 339 49.02 -3.88 9.86
C SER A 339 49.95 -2.66 9.69
N SER A 340 49.55 -1.70 8.86
CA SER A 340 50.33 -0.47 8.62
C SER A 340 50.50 0.36 9.90
N SER A 341 49.45 0.45 10.71
CA SER A 341 49.50 1.12 12.02
C SER A 341 50.52 0.48 12.95
N SER A 342 50.57 -0.86 13.00
CA SER A 342 51.57 -1.58 13.80
C SER A 342 53.01 -1.28 13.35
N GLU A 343 53.25 -1.22 12.04
CA GLU A 343 54.56 -0.89 11.47
C GLU A 343 54.97 0.55 11.77
N ILE A 344 54.05 1.53 11.61
CA ILE A 344 54.32 2.94 11.89
C ILE A 344 54.56 3.16 13.39
N ALA A 345 53.82 2.47 14.27
CA ALA A 345 54.06 2.53 15.71
C ALA A 345 55.47 2.02 16.06
N ALA A 346 55.89 0.89 15.48
CA ALA A 346 57.24 0.34 15.69
C ALA A 346 58.34 1.27 15.14
N ALA A 347 58.12 1.88 13.97
CA ALA A 347 59.04 2.85 13.38
C ALA A 347 59.16 4.12 14.24
N SER A 348 58.03 4.63 14.73
CA SER A 348 57.98 5.80 15.62
C SER A 348 58.73 5.54 16.94
N GLN A 349 58.56 4.35 17.53
CA GLN A 349 59.30 3.98 18.74
C GLN A 349 60.81 3.87 18.47
N LYS A 350 61.21 3.26 17.35
CA LYS A 350 62.63 3.20 16.95
C LYS A 350 63.22 4.58 16.74
N LEU A 351 62.49 5.48 16.08
CA LEU A 351 62.91 6.87 15.84
C LEU A 351 63.04 7.66 17.14
N SER A 352 62.08 7.51 18.06
CA SER A 352 62.12 8.12 19.39
C SER A 352 63.33 7.63 20.19
N ASN A 353 63.60 6.33 20.19
CA ASN A 353 64.76 5.73 20.86
C ASN A 353 66.09 6.20 20.26
N LEU A 354 66.23 6.19 18.93
CA LEU A 354 67.45 6.63 18.24
C LEU A 354 67.73 8.11 18.51
N SER A 355 66.70 8.95 18.40
CA SER A 355 66.83 10.37 18.67
C SER A 355 67.20 10.64 20.13
N SER A 356 66.57 9.95 21.09
CA SER A 356 66.96 10.02 22.51
C SER A 356 68.43 9.64 22.74
N GLY A 357 68.92 8.61 22.03
CA GLY A 357 70.34 8.23 22.01
C GLY A 357 71.25 9.37 21.55
N ILE A 358 70.94 10.00 20.42
CA ILE A 358 71.67 11.15 19.88
C ILE A 358 71.69 12.33 20.88
N SER A 359 70.54 12.65 21.48
CA SER A 359 70.44 13.70 22.52
C SER A 359 71.35 13.40 23.72
N ASN A 360 71.41 12.14 24.17
CA ASN A 360 72.25 11.73 25.30
C ASN A 360 73.75 11.80 24.95
N GLU A 361 74.13 11.40 23.75
CA GLU A 361 75.52 11.42 23.29
C GLU A 361 76.02 12.87 23.11
N ILE A 362 75.20 13.74 22.54
CA ILE A 362 75.48 15.18 22.47
C ILE A 362 75.62 15.79 23.86
N LYS A 363 74.75 15.40 24.81
CA LYS A 363 74.84 15.87 26.20
C LYS A 363 76.14 15.42 26.89
N SER A 364 76.69 14.28 26.51
CA SER A 364 78.01 13.83 26.96
C SER A 364 79.13 14.69 26.37
N LEU A 365 79.06 14.99 25.07
CA LEU A 365 80.04 15.82 24.35
C LEU A 365 80.06 17.29 24.79
N ILE A 366 78.96 17.81 25.36
CA ILE A 366 78.91 19.17 25.94
C ILE A 366 79.52 19.20 27.36
N LYS A 367 79.63 18.04 28.04
CA LYS A 367 80.11 17.93 29.42
C LYS A 367 81.61 17.62 29.54
N GLU A 368 82.23 17.08 28.50
CA GLU A 368 83.69 17.06 28.31
C GLU A 368 84.19 18.40 27.76
#